data_AF-A0A7M5XLP7-F1
#
_entry.id   AF-A0A7M5XLP7-F1
#
_cell.length_a   1.000
_cell.length_b   1.000
_cell.length_c   1.000
_cell.angle_alpha   90.00
_cell.angle_beta   90.00
_cell.angle_gamma   90.00
#
_symmetry.space_group_name_H-M   'P 1'
#
loop_
_entity.id
_entity.type
_entity.pdbx_description
1 polymer ?
#
loop_
_entity_poly.entity_id
_entity_poly.type
_entity_poly.pdbx_seq_one_letter_code
_entity_poly.pdbx_strand_id
1 'polypeptide(L)'
;MDLIAKAQILCMNQHNGFHGCSTCLIKGVHENNVQVYPYSEAIDQKKSAKRNDEKTFNDAIKAISSGQKVNGIKGPSSLHLIPEFSITDGVVPDYMHGVLLGVAKVLVACWFDPSEHRIFYKENRTYPEYYIGHMIHDVDVRLEGMRPVDYISRRPRPLSGNLGHLKANELRTWLLYYSLPCLEGILLPIYWNHLALLVEATHILLGEKISKTDLEWANDCLQLFYKYFSEFYERRKSGLNIHNLIHLPLYVEYWGPLWAYSCFGFESLNGSIIKQVHGTKNGSTQIIKTFNALKAIHIMMQSQNTKEIVRNALSSMLMKNRRNTNSWKAVNEKCSVGGKAMHLDKQELEKFKLKSHCKKYLQLKKKGVYFTSYQYKRAVKTVNYFAMCHKDGEKVIAKIHYFVVDDEKVYFCAQEVQRNSEWKVVPQWNRSCIIRIEPNESAPLFLAPSDFLNEKLFLMDGNLDFMCVCKIPNTVEGD
;
A
#
# COMPACT_ATOMS: atom_id res chain seq x y z
N MET A 1 7.66 12.34 5.46
CA MET A 1 7.30 13.01 6.73
C MET A 1 5.89 13.61 6.66
N ASP A 2 5.18 13.69 7.79
CA ASP A 2 3.91 14.44 7.88
C ASP A 2 4.09 15.95 7.62
N LEU A 3 3.06 16.59 7.06
CA LEU A 3 3.12 18.00 6.66
C LEU A 3 3.28 18.97 7.84
N ILE A 4 2.77 18.65 9.03
CA ILE A 4 2.91 19.54 10.21
C ILE A 4 4.36 19.52 10.69
N ALA A 5 4.91 18.33 10.90
CA ALA A 5 6.31 18.15 11.30
C ALA A 5 7.28 18.75 10.26
N LYS A 6 6.98 18.54 8.98
CA LYS A 6 7.73 19.11 7.87
C LYS A 6 7.79 20.63 7.93
N ALA A 7 6.64 21.29 8.12
CA ALA A 7 6.57 22.75 8.18
C ALA A 7 7.36 23.33 9.35
N GLN A 8 7.38 22.64 10.50
CA GLN A 8 8.17 23.04 11.67
C GLN A 8 9.66 22.95 11.39
N ILE A 9 10.14 21.80 10.90
CA ILE A 9 11.56 21.58 10.63
C ILE A 9 12.07 22.52 9.54
N LEU A 10 11.30 22.73 8.48
CA LEU A 10 11.67 23.61 7.38
C LEU A 10 11.46 25.11 7.68
N CYS A 11 10.98 25.46 8.87
CA CYS A 11 10.64 26.84 9.24
C CYS A 11 9.74 27.53 8.20
N MET A 12 8.72 26.82 7.72
CA MET A 12 7.82 27.28 6.67
C MET A 12 6.35 27.30 7.11
N ASN A 13 5.48 27.79 6.24
CA ASN A 13 4.03 27.74 6.41
C ASN A 13 3.54 26.29 6.44
N GLN A 14 2.52 26.06 7.26
CA GLN A 14 1.86 24.76 7.36
C GLN A 14 0.96 24.51 6.14
N HIS A 15 0.39 23.30 6.09
CA HIS A 15 -0.49 22.84 5.01
C HIS A 15 -1.72 23.73 4.76
N ASN A 16 -2.12 24.51 5.76
CA ASN A 16 -3.24 25.46 5.72
C ASN A 16 -2.81 26.91 5.46
N GLY A 17 -1.54 27.19 5.17
CA GLY A 17 -1.05 28.53 4.81
C GLY A 17 -0.82 28.70 3.32
N PHE A 18 -0.63 29.95 2.87
CA PHE A 18 -0.15 30.23 1.50
C PHE A 18 1.28 29.71 1.30
N HIS A 19 1.60 29.22 0.09
CA HIS A 19 2.92 28.66 -0.26
C HIS A 19 3.37 27.54 0.71
N GLY A 20 2.43 26.72 1.19
CA GLY A 20 2.69 25.61 2.11
C GLY A 20 3.34 24.39 1.45
N CYS A 21 3.39 24.33 0.12
CA CYS A 21 4.15 23.30 -0.58
C CYS A 21 5.66 23.56 -0.44
N SER A 22 6.41 22.52 -0.09
CA SER A 22 7.88 22.55 0.00
C SER A 22 8.57 22.26 -1.34
N THR A 23 7.84 21.76 -2.32
CA THR A 23 8.38 21.36 -3.62
C THR A 23 8.27 22.50 -4.62
N CYS A 24 7.19 23.29 -4.53
CA CYS A 24 6.91 24.36 -5.47
C CYS A 24 6.44 25.65 -4.78
N LEU A 25 6.45 26.73 -5.57
CA LEU A 25 6.00 28.06 -5.16
C LEU A 25 4.52 28.34 -5.47
N ILE A 26 3.70 27.32 -5.70
CA ILE A 26 2.26 27.54 -5.92
C ILE A 26 1.64 28.17 -4.67
N LYS A 27 1.02 29.33 -4.88
CA LYS A 27 0.22 30.02 -3.87
C LYS A 27 -1.18 29.43 -3.90
N GLY A 28 -1.60 28.80 -2.80
CA GLY A 28 -2.99 28.37 -2.65
C GLY A 28 -3.98 29.55 -2.59
N VAL A 29 -5.27 29.24 -2.62
CA VAL A 29 -6.38 30.20 -2.51
C VAL A 29 -7.11 30.00 -1.18
N HIS A 30 -7.64 31.07 -0.60
CA HIS A 30 -8.45 30.99 0.61
C HIS A 30 -9.94 30.99 0.24
N GLU A 31 -10.66 29.92 0.57
CA GLU A 31 -12.06 29.72 0.21
C GLU A 31 -12.83 29.13 1.39
N ASN A 32 -13.97 29.73 1.75
CA ASN A 32 -14.83 29.27 2.86
C ASN A 32 -14.07 29.01 4.17
N ASN A 33 -13.17 29.92 4.55
CA ASN A 33 -12.28 29.83 5.72
C ASN A 33 -11.27 28.66 5.67
N VAL A 34 -11.05 28.06 4.51
CA VAL A 34 -10.10 26.96 4.31
C VAL A 34 -9.08 27.35 3.24
N GLN A 35 -7.84 26.97 3.46
CA GLN A 35 -6.79 27.11 2.46
C GLN A 35 -6.80 25.91 1.51
N VAL A 36 -6.92 26.20 0.21
CA VAL A 36 -6.98 25.20 -0.86
C VAL A 36 -5.89 25.40 -1.90
N TYR A 37 -5.62 24.34 -2.64
CA TYR A 37 -4.67 24.25 -3.75
C TYR A 37 -5.35 23.56 -4.94
N PRO A 38 -6.38 24.20 -5.54
CA PRO A 38 -7.05 23.63 -6.71
C PRO A 38 -6.15 23.74 -7.94
N TYR A 39 -6.42 22.88 -8.92
CA TYR A 39 -5.84 23.02 -10.25
C TYR A 39 -6.31 24.34 -10.91
N SER A 40 -5.45 24.94 -11.73
CA SER A 40 -5.86 25.95 -12.72
C SER A 40 -4.92 25.92 -13.91
N GLU A 41 -5.42 26.27 -15.10
CA GLU A 41 -4.60 26.31 -16.32
C GLU A 41 -3.43 27.30 -16.21
N ALA A 42 -3.61 28.41 -15.49
CA ALA A 42 -2.54 29.35 -15.20
C ALA A 42 -1.44 28.78 -14.28
N ILE A 43 -1.77 27.76 -13.47
CA ILE A 43 -0.81 26.99 -12.65
C ILE A 43 -0.12 25.91 -13.50
N ASP A 44 -0.81 25.32 -14.48
CA ASP A 44 -0.26 24.28 -15.36
C ASP A 44 0.69 24.87 -16.43
N GLN A 45 0.31 25.99 -17.04
CA GLN A 45 1.14 26.76 -17.98
C GLN A 45 2.38 27.36 -17.30
N LYS A 46 2.28 27.64 -16.00
CA LYS A 46 3.42 27.94 -15.13
C LYS A 46 3.81 26.68 -14.38
N LYS A 47 4.23 25.59 -15.06
CA LYS A 47 4.86 24.41 -14.44
C LYS A 47 5.78 24.86 -13.31
N SER A 48 5.24 24.76 -12.10
CA SER A 48 5.49 25.68 -11.00
C SER A 48 6.97 25.89 -10.75
N ALA A 49 7.40 27.13 -10.55
CA ALA A 49 8.74 27.45 -10.09
C ALA A 49 9.07 26.55 -8.89
N LYS A 50 9.85 25.49 -9.15
CA LYS A 50 10.29 24.56 -8.12
C LYS A 50 11.07 25.36 -7.11
N ARG A 51 10.90 25.02 -5.84
CA ARG A 51 11.82 25.55 -4.83
C ARG A 51 13.20 24.98 -5.14
N ASN A 52 14.23 25.77 -4.85
CA ASN A 52 15.60 25.29 -4.80
C ASN A 52 16.24 25.82 -3.52
N ASP A 53 17.34 25.20 -3.11
CA ASP A 53 17.94 25.49 -1.80
C ASP A 53 18.44 26.93 -1.70
N GLU A 54 19.11 27.44 -2.73
CA GLU A 54 19.65 28.80 -2.77
C GLU A 54 18.55 29.86 -2.59
N LYS A 55 17.48 29.79 -3.39
CA LYS A 55 16.34 30.71 -3.31
C LYS A 55 15.61 30.57 -1.98
N THR A 56 15.48 29.34 -1.47
CA THR A 56 14.81 29.09 -0.18
C THR A 56 15.62 29.68 0.98
N PHE A 57 16.95 29.59 0.93
CA PHE A 57 17.82 30.24 1.91
C PHE A 57 17.76 31.77 1.81
N ASN A 58 17.77 32.32 0.59
CA ASN A 58 17.60 33.76 0.37
C ASN A 58 16.23 34.26 0.90
N ASP A 59 15.17 33.50 0.70
CA ASP A 59 13.85 33.79 1.27
C ASP A 59 13.87 33.73 2.80
N ALA A 60 14.62 32.80 3.40
CA ALA A 60 14.81 32.71 4.85
C ALA A 60 15.54 33.94 5.42
N ILE A 61 16.61 34.40 4.78
CA ILE A 61 17.35 35.61 5.20
C ILE A 61 16.47 36.85 5.09
N LYS A 62 15.73 36.99 3.98
CA LYS A 62 14.76 38.08 3.79
C LYS A 62 13.63 38.03 4.82
N ALA A 63 13.18 36.84 5.21
CA ALA A 63 12.13 36.70 6.19
C ALA A 63 12.56 37.19 7.59
N ILE A 64 13.81 36.93 7.97
CA ILE A 64 14.39 37.50 9.19
C ILE A 64 14.51 39.01 9.08
N SER A 65 15.13 39.52 8.01
CA SER A 65 15.44 40.95 7.90
C SER A 65 14.20 41.84 7.79
N SER A 66 13.13 41.34 7.16
CA SER A 66 11.87 42.06 7.01
C SER A 66 10.87 41.82 8.14
N GLY A 67 11.08 40.79 8.97
CA GLY A 67 10.08 40.33 9.95
C GLY A 67 8.81 39.75 9.33
N GLN A 68 8.79 39.51 8.02
CA GLN A 68 7.64 38.99 7.28
C GLN A 68 7.95 37.66 6.59
N LYS A 69 6.92 36.86 6.34
CA LYS A 69 7.07 35.57 5.65
C LYS A 69 7.31 35.81 4.16
N VAL A 70 8.34 35.22 3.58
CA VAL A 70 8.68 35.35 2.15
C VAL A 70 8.45 34.01 1.47
N ASN A 71 7.55 33.95 0.48
CA ASN A 71 7.18 32.71 -0.21
C ASN A 71 6.88 31.54 0.74
N GLY A 72 6.25 31.83 1.88
CA GLY A 72 5.92 30.84 2.90
C GLY A 72 7.08 30.42 3.81
N ILE A 73 8.30 30.93 3.64
CA ILE A 73 9.43 30.72 4.55
C ILE A 73 9.36 31.76 5.68
N LYS A 74 9.59 31.30 6.91
CA LYS A 74 9.56 32.13 8.14
C LYS A 74 10.97 32.47 8.64
N GLY A 75 11.97 31.70 8.23
CA GLY A 75 13.36 31.84 8.66
C GLY A 75 14.18 30.60 8.27
N PRO A 76 15.47 30.56 8.65
CA PRO A 76 16.36 29.48 8.30
C PRO A 76 16.02 28.23 9.14
N SER A 77 15.84 27.10 8.45
CA SER A 77 15.81 25.79 9.07
C SER A 77 17.18 25.40 9.63
N SER A 78 17.20 24.64 10.73
CA SER A 78 18.41 24.00 11.25
C SER A 78 19.06 23.05 10.23
N LEU A 79 18.30 22.55 9.24
CA LEU A 79 18.83 21.70 8.19
C LEU A 79 19.77 22.44 7.22
N HIS A 80 19.72 23.78 7.14
CA HIS A 80 20.70 24.55 6.37
C HIS A 80 22.12 24.43 6.93
N LEU A 81 22.28 23.96 8.17
CA LEU A 81 23.59 23.76 8.80
C LEU A 81 24.24 22.43 8.41
N ILE A 82 23.50 21.54 7.75
CA ILE A 82 24.02 20.24 7.31
C ILE A 82 24.65 20.44 5.92
N PRO A 83 25.98 20.30 5.78
CA PRO A 83 26.63 20.45 4.47
C PRO A 83 26.02 19.50 3.44
N GLU A 84 25.84 19.99 2.22
CA GLU A 84 25.35 19.22 1.05
C GLU A 84 23.92 18.67 1.17
N PHE A 85 23.22 18.92 2.29
CA PHE A 85 21.84 18.51 2.44
C PHE A 85 20.90 19.47 1.70
N SER A 86 20.18 18.94 0.72
CA SER A 86 19.11 19.69 0.08
C SER A 86 17.88 19.78 0.97
N ILE A 87 17.46 20.98 1.36
CA ILE A 87 16.25 21.16 2.17
C ILE A 87 14.98 21.03 1.33
N THR A 88 15.07 21.29 0.03
CA THR A 88 13.95 21.24 -0.91
C THR A 88 13.71 19.81 -1.41
N ASP A 89 14.78 19.09 -1.74
CA ASP A 89 14.69 17.72 -2.25
C ASP A 89 14.91 16.65 -1.17
N GLY A 90 15.55 16.99 -0.05
CA GLY A 90 15.87 16.08 1.04
C GLY A 90 14.78 15.84 2.08
N VAL A 91 13.71 16.63 2.06
CA VAL A 91 12.57 16.45 2.97
C VAL A 91 11.34 15.97 2.19
N VAL A 92 11.22 14.66 2.08
CA VAL A 92 10.21 13.99 1.26
C VAL A 92 8.83 13.92 1.95
N PRO A 93 7.72 14.14 1.21
CA PRO A 93 6.39 13.84 1.71
C PRO A 93 6.25 12.33 1.93
N ASP A 94 5.65 11.93 3.04
CA ASP A 94 5.36 10.51 3.28
C ASP A 94 3.98 10.15 2.71
N TYR A 95 3.89 9.01 2.02
CA TYR A 95 2.64 8.58 1.41
C TYR A 95 1.63 8.05 2.44
N MET A 96 2.07 7.54 3.61
CA MET A 96 1.17 7.12 4.67
C MET A 96 0.31 8.29 5.17
N HIS A 97 0.93 9.45 5.44
CA HIS A 97 0.23 10.66 5.83
C HIS A 97 -0.42 11.37 4.64
N GLY A 98 0.30 11.49 3.52
CA GLY A 98 -0.15 12.26 2.37
C GLY A 98 -1.23 11.57 1.54
N VAL A 99 -0.94 10.36 1.05
CA VAL A 99 -1.83 9.60 0.16
C VAL A 99 -2.91 8.89 0.96
N LEU A 100 -2.55 8.16 2.01
CA LEU A 100 -3.52 7.31 2.71
C LEU A 100 -4.39 8.13 3.69
N LEU A 101 -3.78 8.69 4.74
CA LEU A 101 -4.50 9.47 5.75
C LEU A 101 -4.98 10.83 5.23
N GLY A 102 -4.35 11.34 4.17
CA GLY A 102 -4.71 12.58 3.50
C GLY A 102 -5.74 12.38 2.41
N VAL A 103 -5.34 11.81 1.27
CA VAL A 103 -6.20 11.73 0.07
C VAL A 103 -7.25 10.62 0.16
N ALA A 104 -6.87 9.38 0.42
CA ALA A 104 -7.79 8.25 0.43
C ALA A 104 -8.85 8.42 1.54
N LYS A 105 -8.46 8.94 2.71
CA LYS A 105 -9.39 9.27 3.78
C LYS A 105 -10.40 10.36 3.38
N VAL A 106 -9.96 11.39 2.66
CA VAL A 106 -10.85 12.44 2.13
C VAL A 106 -11.85 11.86 1.14
N LEU A 107 -11.41 10.99 0.22
CA LEU A 107 -12.32 10.34 -0.74
C LEU A 107 -13.38 9.48 -0.03
N VAL A 108 -12.97 8.64 0.92
CA VAL A 108 -13.91 7.84 1.73
C VAL A 108 -14.92 8.73 2.46
N ALA A 109 -14.46 9.85 3.03
CA ALA A 109 -15.36 10.78 3.71
C ALA A 109 -16.33 11.45 2.72
N CYS A 110 -15.87 11.88 1.54
CA CYS A 110 -16.73 12.44 0.48
C CYS A 110 -17.81 11.46 0.00
N TRP A 111 -17.53 10.16 -0.02
CA TRP A 111 -18.50 9.18 -0.52
C TRP A 111 -19.50 8.73 0.55
N PHE A 112 -19.08 8.69 1.82
CA PHE A 112 -19.85 8.00 2.87
C PHE A 112 -20.20 8.84 4.09
N ASP A 113 -19.52 9.96 4.34
CA ASP A 113 -19.79 10.79 5.53
C ASP A 113 -20.71 11.98 5.19
N PRO A 114 -22.00 11.94 5.59
CA PRO A 114 -22.93 13.05 5.30
C PRO A 114 -22.50 14.37 5.96
N SER A 115 -21.68 14.31 7.00
CA SER A 115 -21.18 15.48 7.71
C SER A 115 -20.22 16.32 6.85
N GLU A 116 -19.61 15.72 5.84
CA GLU A 116 -18.71 16.39 4.91
C GLU A 116 -19.45 17.35 3.95
N HIS A 117 -20.76 17.17 3.78
CA HIS A 117 -21.62 17.88 2.81
C HIS A 117 -22.61 18.85 3.45
N ARG A 118 -22.45 19.21 4.72
CA ARG A 118 -23.37 20.14 5.41
C ARG A 118 -23.57 21.46 4.67
N ILE A 119 -22.51 22.02 4.08
CA ILE A 119 -22.56 23.27 3.31
C ILE A 119 -23.34 23.05 2.01
N PHE A 120 -22.92 22.07 1.21
CA PHE A 120 -23.58 21.72 -0.04
C PHE A 120 -25.07 21.42 0.14
N TYR A 121 -25.43 20.63 1.15
CA TYR A 121 -26.82 20.28 1.45
C TYR A 121 -27.64 21.51 1.89
N LYS A 122 -27.06 22.43 2.67
CA LYS A 122 -27.73 23.66 3.08
C LYS A 122 -28.09 24.54 1.86
N GLU A 123 -27.19 24.59 0.87
CA GLU A 123 -27.33 25.41 -0.33
C GLU A 123 -28.26 24.75 -1.38
N ASN A 124 -28.15 23.44 -1.58
CA ASN A 124 -28.82 22.74 -2.68
C ASN A 124 -30.02 21.87 -2.25
N ARG A 125 -30.22 21.66 -0.94
CA ARG A 125 -31.24 20.76 -0.37
C ARG A 125 -31.15 19.30 -0.88
N THR A 126 -29.97 18.90 -1.35
CA THR A 126 -29.64 17.56 -1.81
C THR A 126 -28.18 17.25 -1.51
N TYR A 127 -27.79 15.98 -1.62
CA TYR A 127 -26.38 15.56 -1.55
C TYR A 127 -25.71 15.65 -2.94
N PRO A 128 -24.38 15.83 -3.00
CA PRO A 128 -23.65 15.74 -4.27
C PRO A 128 -23.80 14.38 -4.93
N GLU A 129 -23.66 14.32 -6.25
CA GLU A 129 -23.82 13.06 -7.01
C GLU A 129 -22.80 11.97 -6.64
N TYR A 130 -21.61 12.35 -6.17
CA TYR A 130 -20.60 11.41 -5.67
C TYR A 130 -20.92 10.85 -4.27
N TYR A 131 -21.92 11.39 -3.57
CA TYR A 131 -22.29 10.90 -2.24
C TYR A 131 -23.12 9.62 -2.37
N ILE A 132 -22.55 8.51 -1.90
CA ILE A 132 -23.13 7.17 -1.94
C ILE A 132 -23.31 6.58 -0.54
N GLY A 133 -23.45 7.42 0.49
CA GLY A 133 -23.59 6.98 1.88
C GLY A 133 -24.84 6.12 2.13
N HIS A 134 -25.87 6.26 1.31
CA HIS A 134 -27.06 5.40 1.34
C HIS A 134 -26.80 3.97 0.83
N MET A 135 -25.72 3.76 0.06
CA MET A 135 -25.29 2.45 -0.47
C MET A 135 -24.16 1.82 0.35
N ILE A 136 -23.83 2.37 1.53
CA ILE A 136 -22.69 1.89 2.33
C ILE A 136 -22.82 0.42 2.74
N HIS A 137 -24.05 -0.08 2.90
CA HIS A 137 -24.30 -1.48 3.22
C HIS A 137 -23.82 -2.42 2.12
N ASP A 138 -24.09 -2.10 0.85
CA ASP A 138 -23.67 -2.93 -0.29
C ASP A 138 -22.15 -2.95 -0.43
N VAL A 139 -21.50 -1.82 -0.15
CA VAL A 139 -20.04 -1.70 -0.09
C VAL A 139 -19.47 -2.54 1.05
N ASP A 140 -20.11 -2.52 2.23
CA ASP A 140 -19.70 -3.29 3.40
C ASP A 140 -19.82 -4.81 3.14
N VAL A 141 -20.92 -5.27 2.53
CA VAL A 141 -21.10 -6.67 2.13
C VAL A 141 -19.95 -7.12 1.21
N ARG A 142 -19.60 -6.32 0.21
CA ARG A 142 -18.47 -6.61 -0.68
C ARG A 142 -17.14 -6.61 0.07
N LEU A 143 -16.93 -5.65 0.96
CA LEU A 143 -15.69 -5.50 1.71
C LEU A 143 -15.47 -6.66 2.70
N GLU A 144 -16.50 -7.06 3.44
CA GLU A 144 -16.47 -8.18 4.38
C GLU A 144 -16.25 -9.53 3.70
N GLY A 145 -16.65 -9.65 2.43
CA GLY A 145 -16.37 -10.82 1.60
C GLY A 145 -14.90 -10.97 1.19
N MET A 146 -14.08 -9.92 1.28
CA MET A 146 -12.69 -9.95 0.80
C MET A 146 -11.79 -10.83 1.69
N ARG A 147 -10.96 -11.66 1.05
CA ARG A 147 -10.02 -12.54 1.74
C ARG A 147 -8.56 -12.17 1.43
N PRO A 148 -7.85 -11.49 2.34
CA PRO A 148 -6.49 -11.05 2.10
C PRO A 148 -5.48 -12.21 1.97
N VAL A 149 -4.31 -11.90 1.43
CA VAL A 149 -3.12 -12.76 1.50
C VAL A 149 -2.57 -12.84 2.94
N ASP A 150 -1.72 -13.84 3.21
CA ASP A 150 -1.22 -14.15 4.56
C ASP A 150 -0.42 -13.04 5.27
N TYR A 151 0.24 -12.15 4.54
CA TYR A 151 1.03 -11.05 5.12
C TYR A 151 0.25 -9.73 5.24
N ILE A 152 -1.03 -9.70 4.87
CA ILE A 152 -1.94 -8.64 5.28
C ILE A 152 -2.67 -9.14 6.52
N SER A 153 -2.24 -8.64 7.69
CA SER A 153 -2.68 -9.13 8.99
C SER A 153 -4.11 -8.68 9.31
N ARG A 154 -4.48 -7.47 8.84
CA ARG A 154 -5.76 -6.85 9.13
C ARG A 154 -6.80 -7.28 8.11
N ARG A 155 -7.89 -7.84 8.63
CA ARG A 155 -9.04 -8.13 7.80
C ARG A 155 -9.80 -6.86 7.46
N PRO A 156 -10.46 -6.84 6.29
CA PRO A 156 -11.49 -5.85 6.02
C PRO A 156 -12.52 -5.86 7.15
N ARG A 157 -13.01 -4.67 7.49
CA ARG A 157 -14.14 -4.44 8.38
C ARG A 157 -15.08 -3.45 7.71
N PRO A 158 -16.37 -3.44 8.06
CA PRO A 158 -17.33 -2.50 7.49
C PRO A 158 -16.88 -1.06 7.68
N LEU A 159 -17.13 -0.23 6.67
CA LEU A 159 -16.97 1.22 6.72
C LEU A 159 -18.03 1.86 7.62
N SER A 160 -19.23 1.28 7.67
CA SER A 160 -20.30 1.73 8.56
C SER A 160 -19.83 1.73 10.01
N GLY A 161 -20.09 2.84 10.71
CA GLY A 161 -19.64 3.07 12.09
C GLY A 161 -18.13 3.28 12.28
N ASN A 162 -17.33 3.20 11.21
CA ASN A 162 -15.87 3.12 11.31
C ASN A 162 -15.11 4.21 10.53
N LEU A 163 -15.79 5.03 9.72
CA LEU A 163 -15.21 6.06 8.83
C LEU A 163 -14.16 6.94 9.54
N GLY A 164 -14.45 7.43 10.75
CA GLY A 164 -13.54 8.30 11.51
C GLY A 164 -12.28 7.61 12.05
N HIS A 165 -12.29 6.27 12.12
CA HIS A 165 -11.28 5.45 12.80
C HIS A 165 -10.49 4.54 11.87
N LEU A 166 -10.57 4.73 10.56
CA LEU A 166 -9.76 3.99 9.59
C LEU A 166 -8.28 4.31 9.80
N LYS A 167 -7.46 3.27 10.01
CA LYS A 167 -6.01 3.41 10.15
C LYS A 167 -5.33 3.41 8.79
N ALA A 168 -4.10 3.93 8.73
CA ALA A 168 -3.35 4.02 7.48
C ALA A 168 -3.20 2.67 6.76
N ASN A 169 -2.88 1.57 7.45
CA ASN A 169 -2.81 0.24 6.82
C ASN A 169 -4.15 -0.20 6.21
N GLU A 170 -5.28 0.13 6.85
CA GLU A 170 -6.61 -0.22 6.33
C GLU A 170 -6.92 0.61 5.07
N LEU A 171 -6.56 1.90 5.08
CA LEU A 171 -6.65 2.78 3.92
C LEU A 171 -5.72 2.35 2.79
N ARG A 172 -4.54 1.78 3.09
CA ARG A 172 -3.64 1.20 2.10
C ARG A 172 -4.29 0.04 1.38
N THR A 173 -4.81 -0.93 2.11
CA THR A 173 -5.46 -2.11 1.53
C THR A 173 -6.76 -1.72 0.80
N TRP A 174 -7.52 -0.78 1.37
CA TRP A 174 -8.68 -0.18 0.71
C TRP A 174 -8.31 0.44 -0.63
N LEU A 175 -7.34 1.36 -0.65
CA LEU A 175 -6.95 2.06 -1.87
C LEU A 175 -6.42 1.09 -2.94
N LEU A 176 -5.45 0.24 -2.59
CA LEU A 176 -4.73 -0.59 -3.57
C LEU A 176 -5.53 -1.78 -4.09
N TYR A 177 -6.52 -2.26 -3.34
CA TYR A 177 -7.19 -3.52 -3.65
C TYR A 177 -8.71 -3.42 -3.59
N TYR A 178 -9.28 -2.97 -2.48
CA TYR A 178 -10.73 -3.15 -2.27
C TYR A 178 -11.59 -2.08 -2.94
N SER A 179 -11.10 -0.85 -3.03
CA SER A 179 -11.91 0.31 -3.42
C SER A 179 -12.54 0.15 -4.80
N LEU A 180 -11.77 -0.19 -5.84
CA LEU A 180 -12.32 -0.34 -7.20
C LEU A 180 -13.36 -1.47 -7.31
N PRO A 181 -13.08 -2.74 -6.94
CA PRO A 181 -14.09 -3.80 -7.02
C PRO A 181 -15.30 -3.59 -6.11
N CYS A 182 -15.13 -2.96 -4.94
CA CYS A 182 -16.24 -2.67 -4.05
C CYS A 182 -17.14 -1.56 -4.58
N LEU A 183 -16.60 -0.58 -5.31
CA LEU A 183 -17.34 0.59 -5.80
C LEU A 183 -17.88 0.43 -7.23
N GLU A 184 -17.45 -0.58 -7.98
CA GLU A 184 -17.94 -0.86 -9.35
C GLU A 184 -19.47 -0.98 -9.37
N GLY A 185 -20.15 -0.20 -10.21
CA GLY A 185 -21.60 -0.20 -10.31
C GLY A 185 -22.35 0.44 -9.13
N ILE A 186 -21.63 0.93 -8.11
CA ILE A 186 -22.21 1.72 -6.99
C ILE A 186 -21.83 3.19 -7.14
N LEU A 187 -20.54 3.46 -7.34
CA LEU A 187 -20.04 4.80 -7.58
C LEU A 187 -20.18 5.15 -9.06
N LEU A 188 -20.65 6.36 -9.38
CA LEU A 188 -20.84 6.78 -10.77
C LEU A 188 -19.51 6.65 -11.56
N PRO A 189 -19.56 6.20 -12.84
CA PRO A 189 -18.35 5.88 -13.60
C PRO A 189 -17.30 6.99 -13.65
N ILE A 190 -17.70 8.25 -13.66
CA ILE A 190 -16.78 9.39 -13.68
C ILE A 190 -15.89 9.45 -12.43
N TYR A 191 -16.47 9.25 -11.24
CA TYR A 191 -15.73 9.23 -9.97
C TYR A 191 -14.96 7.92 -9.77
N TRP A 192 -15.50 6.81 -10.28
CA TRP A 192 -14.82 5.52 -10.25
C TRP A 192 -13.55 5.51 -11.13
N ASN A 193 -13.65 6.02 -12.37
CA ASN A 193 -12.50 6.23 -13.25
C ASN A 193 -11.51 7.24 -12.66
N HIS A 194 -11.98 8.24 -11.92
CA HIS A 194 -11.12 9.18 -11.22
C HIS A 194 -10.35 8.50 -10.09
N LEU A 195 -11.00 7.69 -9.25
CA LEU A 195 -10.34 6.86 -8.23
C LEU A 195 -9.28 5.96 -8.87
N ALA A 196 -9.57 5.36 -10.02
CA ALA A 196 -8.64 4.48 -10.71
C ALA A 196 -7.29 5.13 -11.04
N LEU A 197 -7.27 6.42 -11.37
CA LEU A 197 -6.04 7.19 -11.58
C LEU A 197 -5.14 7.15 -10.34
N LEU A 198 -5.73 7.36 -9.15
CA LEU A 198 -5.00 7.33 -7.89
C LEU A 198 -4.52 5.93 -7.54
N VAL A 199 -5.37 4.91 -7.75
CA VAL A 199 -5.02 3.50 -7.46
C VAL A 199 -3.85 3.06 -8.33
N GLU A 200 -3.93 3.28 -9.64
CA GLU A 200 -2.90 2.89 -10.60
C GLU A 200 -1.57 3.59 -10.31
N ALA A 201 -1.59 4.91 -10.15
CA ALA A 201 -0.37 5.66 -9.85
C ALA A 201 0.26 5.23 -8.52
N THR A 202 -0.53 5.08 -7.46
CA THR A 202 -0.01 4.68 -6.15
C THR A 202 0.57 3.27 -6.20
N HIS A 203 -0.07 2.35 -6.94
CA HIS A 203 0.43 0.99 -7.13
C HIS A 203 1.80 0.97 -7.82
N ILE A 204 1.96 1.75 -8.89
CA ILE A 204 3.23 1.87 -9.61
C ILE A 204 4.32 2.46 -8.73
N LEU A 205 4.03 3.56 -8.04
CA LEU A 205 5.01 4.27 -7.20
C LEU A 205 5.43 3.47 -5.96
N LEU A 206 4.69 2.41 -5.61
CA LEU A 206 5.03 1.43 -4.58
C LEU A 206 5.76 0.19 -5.13
N GLY A 207 6.02 0.12 -6.43
CA GLY A 207 6.67 -1.03 -7.07
C GLY A 207 8.10 -1.26 -6.59
N GLU A 208 8.54 -2.53 -6.52
CA GLU A 208 9.96 -2.87 -6.27
C GLU A 208 10.87 -2.53 -7.46
N LYS A 209 10.30 -2.46 -8.67
CA LYS A 209 10.99 -2.08 -9.90
C LYS A 209 10.10 -1.12 -10.68
N ILE A 210 10.56 0.12 -10.82
CA ILE A 210 9.81 1.20 -11.49
C ILE A 210 10.65 1.64 -12.69
N SER A 211 10.14 1.40 -13.89
CA SER A 211 10.79 1.88 -15.12
C SER A 211 10.48 3.37 -15.35
N LYS A 212 11.24 4.02 -16.24
CA LYS A 212 10.97 5.42 -16.62
C LYS A 212 9.56 5.59 -17.21
N THR A 213 9.13 4.65 -18.06
CA THR A 213 7.78 4.67 -18.66
C THR A 213 6.68 4.43 -17.63
N ASP A 214 6.93 3.63 -16.60
CA ASP A 214 6.01 3.48 -15.47
C ASP A 214 5.89 4.78 -14.67
N LEU A 215 7.01 5.46 -14.44
CA LEU A 215 7.03 6.71 -13.69
C LEU A 215 6.33 7.84 -14.46
N GLU A 216 6.55 7.93 -15.77
CA GLU A 216 5.83 8.85 -16.67
C GLU A 216 4.32 8.58 -16.64
N TRP A 217 3.92 7.31 -16.70
CA TRP A 217 2.52 6.92 -16.61
C TRP A 217 1.87 7.27 -15.27
N ALA A 218 2.56 7.01 -14.16
CA ALA A 218 2.09 7.38 -12.83
C ALA A 218 1.96 8.91 -12.70
N ASN A 219 2.88 9.67 -13.28
CA ASN A 219 2.78 11.12 -13.35
C ASN A 219 1.52 11.56 -14.10
N ASP A 220 1.28 11.04 -15.29
CA ASP A 220 0.10 11.42 -16.09
C ASP A 220 -1.20 11.10 -15.35
N CYS A 221 -1.28 9.95 -14.69
CA CYS A 221 -2.41 9.58 -13.84
C CYS A 221 -2.64 10.60 -12.71
N LEU A 222 -1.59 11.00 -11.98
CA LEU A 222 -1.71 11.95 -10.86
C LEU A 222 -1.99 13.38 -11.33
N GLN A 223 -1.47 13.79 -12.48
CA GLN A 223 -1.80 15.09 -13.08
C GLN A 223 -3.28 15.15 -13.47
N LEU A 224 -3.80 14.10 -14.13
CA LEU A 224 -5.23 13.99 -14.45
C LEU A 224 -6.09 13.95 -13.19
N PHE A 225 -5.68 13.18 -12.17
CA PHE A 225 -6.39 13.12 -10.90
C PHE A 225 -6.47 14.51 -10.25
N TYR A 226 -5.33 15.22 -10.16
CA TYR A 226 -5.25 16.56 -9.59
C TYR A 226 -6.10 17.57 -10.37
N LYS A 227 -6.04 17.54 -11.70
CA LYS A 227 -6.81 18.41 -12.59
C LYS A 227 -8.31 18.31 -12.33
N TYR A 228 -8.84 17.10 -12.38
CA TYR A 228 -10.28 16.88 -12.27
C TYR A 228 -10.82 16.88 -10.83
N PHE A 229 -9.95 16.84 -9.81
CA PHE A 229 -10.40 16.75 -8.41
C PHE A 229 -11.34 17.90 -8.02
N SER A 230 -11.00 19.15 -8.36
CA SER A 230 -11.84 20.32 -8.03
C SER A 230 -13.07 20.48 -8.92
N GLU A 231 -13.14 19.75 -10.04
CA GLU A 231 -14.33 19.70 -10.89
C GLU A 231 -15.32 18.65 -10.37
N PHE A 232 -14.79 17.53 -9.86
CA PHE A 232 -15.59 16.40 -9.39
C PHE A 232 -16.05 16.54 -7.93
N TYR A 233 -15.23 17.16 -7.08
CA TYR A 233 -15.52 17.34 -5.66
C TYR A 233 -15.59 18.82 -5.29
N GLU A 234 -16.28 19.15 -4.20
CA GLU A 234 -16.29 20.51 -3.66
C GLU A 234 -14.86 21.08 -3.56
N ARG A 235 -14.60 22.24 -4.18
CA ARG A 235 -13.26 22.85 -4.28
C ARG A 235 -12.52 23.03 -2.94
N ARG A 236 -13.26 23.22 -1.84
CA ARG A 236 -12.74 23.23 -0.45
C ARG A 236 -12.02 21.94 -0.01
N LYS A 237 -12.23 20.83 -0.72
CA LYS A 237 -11.57 19.54 -0.46
C LYS A 237 -10.19 19.44 -1.12
N SER A 238 -9.83 20.35 -2.02
CA SER A 238 -8.53 20.40 -2.71
C SER A 238 -7.41 20.91 -1.80
N GLY A 239 -7.13 20.20 -0.71
CA GLY A 239 -6.08 20.57 0.24
C GLY A 239 -4.66 20.32 -0.28
N LEU A 240 -3.64 20.66 0.52
CA LEU A 240 -2.24 20.49 0.13
C LEU A 240 -1.85 19.03 -0.17
N ASN A 241 -2.49 18.04 0.46
CA ASN A 241 -2.25 16.63 0.15
C ASN A 241 -2.66 16.26 -1.28
N ILE A 242 -3.79 16.81 -1.78
CA ILE A 242 -4.23 16.63 -3.16
C ILE A 242 -3.21 17.24 -4.13
N HIS A 243 -2.74 18.44 -3.83
CA HIS A 243 -1.68 19.09 -4.60
C HIS A 243 -0.37 18.31 -4.61
N ASN A 244 0.05 17.78 -3.46
CA ASN A 244 1.33 17.08 -3.35
C ASN A 244 1.41 15.78 -4.15
N LEU A 245 0.27 15.22 -4.58
CA LEU A 245 0.25 14.04 -5.44
C LEU A 245 1.11 14.21 -6.68
N ILE A 246 1.04 15.37 -7.34
CA ILE A 246 1.77 15.63 -8.59
C ILE A 246 3.29 15.67 -8.41
N HIS A 247 3.78 15.77 -7.17
CA HIS A 247 5.20 15.77 -6.85
C HIS A 247 5.72 14.37 -6.48
N LEU A 248 4.84 13.38 -6.25
CA LEU A 248 5.26 12.03 -5.87
C LEU A 248 6.17 11.35 -6.91
N PRO A 249 5.90 11.46 -8.23
CA PRO A 249 6.80 10.89 -9.24
C PRO A 249 8.22 11.46 -9.16
N LEU A 250 8.35 12.76 -8.92
CA LEU A 250 9.64 13.42 -8.72
C LEU A 250 10.40 12.85 -7.51
N TYR A 251 9.71 12.67 -6.39
CA TYR A 251 10.32 12.08 -5.21
C TYR A 251 10.69 10.62 -5.41
N VAL A 252 9.94 9.87 -6.23
CA VAL A 252 10.30 8.50 -6.58
C VAL A 252 11.52 8.45 -7.49
N GLU A 253 11.69 9.42 -8.40
CA GLU A 253 12.89 9.58 -9.21
C GLU A 253 14.15 9.80 -8.35
N TYR A 254 14.03 10.61 -7.28
CA TYR A 254 15.16 10.99 -6.44
C TYR A 254 15.46 9.99 -5.31
N TRP A 255 14.43 9.43 -4.68
CA TRP A 255 14.56 8.64 -3.44
C TRP A 255 14.18 7.17 -3.61
N GLY A 256 13.74 6.77 -4.79
CA GLY A 256 13.19 5.44 -5.05
C GLY A 256 11.73 5.30 -4.61
N PRO A 257 11.19 4.08 -4.55
CA PRO A 257 9.76 3.83 -4.32
C PRO A 257 9.22 4.45 -3.03
N LEU A 258 7.92 4.79 -3.00
CA LEU A 258 7.27 5.44 -1.84
C LEU A 258 7.47 4.69 -0.51
N TRP A 259 7.57 3.36 -0.57
CA TRP A 259 7.78 2.53 0.62
C TRP A 259 9.16 2.71 1.25
N ALA A 260 10.17 3.18 0.51
CA ALA A 260 11.54 3.31 0.99
C ALA A 260 11.71 4.42 2.05
N TYR A 261 10.85 5.43 2.03
CA TYR A 261 10.85 6.56 2.97
C TYR A 261 9.49 6.74 3.67
N SER A 262 8.73 5.66 3.73
CA SER A 262 7.44 5.57 4.40
C SER A 262 7.56 5.74 5.91
N CYS A 263 6.59 6.44 6.51
CA CYS A 263 6.52 6.60 7.96
C CYS A 263 5.97 5.36 8.70
N PHE A 264 5.54 4.31 8.00
CA PHE A 264 5.01 3.09 8.63
C PHE A 264 5.99 2.45 9.63
N GLY A 265 7.28 2.36 9.27
CA GLY A 265 8.31 1.80 10.14
C GLY A 265 8.50 2.64 11.41
N PHE A 266 8.48 3.96 11.28
CA PHE A 266 8.62 4.90 12.40
C PHE A 266 7.41 4.84 13.35
N GLU A 267 6.18 4.78 12.81
CA GLU A 267 4.97 4.64 13.64
C GLU A 267 4.94 3.30 14.39
N SER A 268 5.37 2.22 13.76
CA SER A 268 5.48 0.90 14.40
C SER A 268 6.52 0.91 15.54
N LEU A 269 7.67 1.54 15.32
CA LEU A 269 8.69 1.75 16.34
C LEU A 269 8.17 2.62 17.49
N ASN A 270 7.51 3.74 17.19
CA ASN A 270 6.88 4.61 18.19
C ASN A 270 5.88 3.83 19.04
N GLY A 271 5.01 3.04 18.43
CA GLY A 271 4.08 2.17 19.13
C GLY A 271 4.77 1.14 20.02
N SER A 272 5.92 0.61 19.59
CA SER A 272 6.74 -0.33 20.38
C SER A 272 7.44 0.35 21.56
N ILE A 273 7.89 1.60 21.39
CA ILE A 273 8.50 2.40 22.46
C ILE A 273 7.45 2.78 23.51
N ILE A 274 6.28 3.26 23.08
CA ILE A 274 5.21 3.68 24.00
C ILE A 274 4.73 2.51 24.87
N LYS A 275 4.64 1.30 24.31
CA LYS A 275 4.29 0.08 25.08
C LYS A 275 5.28 -0.26 26.20
N GLN A 276 6.49 0.29 26.20
CA GLN A 276 7.47 0.08 27.27
C GLN A 276 7.17 0.96 28.48
N VAL A 277 6.38 2.01 28.32
CA VAL A 277 5.97 2.91 29.40
C VAL A 277 4.71 2.38 30.08
N HIS A 278 4.84 1.99 31.34
CA HIS A 278 3.76 1.53 32.20
C HIS A 278 3.45 2.60 33.26
N GLY A 279 2.22 3.10 33.27
CA GLY A 279 1.77 4.14 34.21
C GLY A 279 2.18 5.57 33.80
N THR A 280 1.88 6.54 34.67
CA THR A 280 1.98 7.99 34.37
C THR A 280 3.28 8.65 34.85
N LYS A 281 4.15 7.92 35.56
CA LYS A 281 5.39 8.47 36.14
C LYS A 281 6.64 7.90 35.47
N ASN A 282 7.64 8.76 35.26
CA ASN A 282 9.00 8.41 34.81
C ASN A 282 9.09 7.61 33.49
N GLY A 283 8.24 7.92 32.51
CA GLY A 283 8.20 7.18 31.24
C GLY A 283 9.53 7.15 30.49
N SER A 284 10.29 8.26 30.49
CA SER A 284 11.62 8.33 29.90
C SER A 284 12.61 7.33 30.53
N THR A 285 12.62 7.23 31.86
CA THR A 285 13.47 6.27 32.60
C THR A 285 13.09 4.83 32.28
N GLN A 286 11.79 4.53 32.13
CA GLN A 286 11.33 3.19 31.77
C GLN A 286 11.81 2.79 30.38
N ILE A 287 11.70 3.69 29.40
CA ILE A 287 12.22 3.48 28.04
C ILE A 287 13.73 3.22 28.08
N ILE A 288 14.51 4.05 28.79
CA ILE A 288 15.97 3.89 28.89
C ILE A 288 16.34 2.54 29.51
N LYS A 289 15.67 2.13 30.58
CA LYS A 289 15.92 0.84 31.24
C LYS A 289 15.64 -0.33 30.30
N THR A 290 14.49 -0.31 29.60
CA THR A 290 14.13 -1.37 28.66
C THR A 290 15.08 -1.41 27.45
N PHE A 291 15.46 -0.25 26.91
CA PHE A 291 16.45 -0.15 25.84
C PHE A 291 17.81 -0.74 26.26
N ASN A 292 18.31 -0.36 27.45
CA ASN A 292 19.56 -0.89 27.97
C ASN A 292 19.50 -2.40 28.20
N ALA A 293 18.38 -2.92 28.71
CA ALA A 293 18.17 -4.36 28.87
C ALA A 293 18.20 -5.11 27.53
N LEU A 294 17.50 -4.60 26.51
CA LEU A 294 17.50 -5.18 25.16
C LEU A 294 18.90 -5.15 24.53
N LYS A 295 19.63 -4.04 24.69
CA LYS A 295 21.01 -3.91 24.21
C LYS A 295 21.95 -4.90 24.90
N ALA A 296 21.83 -5.05 26.23
CA ALA A 296 22.61 -6.02 26.99
C ALA A 296 22.32 -7.47 26.52
N ILE A 297 21.05 -7.82 26.30
CA ILE A 297 20.65 -9.12 25.74
C ILE A 297 21.31 -9.34 24.37
N HIS A 298 21.28 -8.35 23.49
CA HIS A 298 21.87 -8.47 22.16
C HIS A 298 23.39 -8.71 22.21
N ILE A 299 24.11 -7.95 23.06
CA ILE A 299 25.54 -8.13 23.29
C ILE A 299 25.83 -9.54 23.84
N MET A 300 25.04 -10.01 24.81
CA MET A 300 25.17 -11.37 25.34
C MET A 300 24.95 -12.41 24.24
N MET A 301 24.00 -12.23 23.32
CA MET A 301 23.78 -13.19 22.23
C MET A 301 24.97 -13.25 21.25
N GLN A 302 25.61 -12.12 20.97
CA GLN A 302 26.76 -12.03 20.06
C GLN A 302 28.09 -12.46 20.69
N SER A 303 28.20 -12.45 22.02
CA SER A 303 29.40 -12.90 22.73
C SER A 303 29.69 -14.38 22.44
N GLN A 304 30.93 -14.70 22.05
CA GLN A 304 31.35 -16.09 21.78
C GLN A 304 31.26 -16.98 23.02
N ASN A 305 31.38 -16.41 24.23
CA ASN A 305 31.34 -17.13 25.50
C ASN A 305 29.93 -17.55 25.95
N THR A 306 28.88 -17.15 25.23
CA THR A 306 27.51 -17.49 25.59
C THR A 306 27.18 -18.92 25.20
N LYS A 307 26.73 -19.72 26.17
CA LYS A 307 26.31 -21.11 25.94
C LYS A 307 25.12 -21.16 24.96
N GLU A 308 25.09 -22.16 24.10
CA GLU A 308 24.06 -22.32 23.07
C GLU A 308 22.63 -22.41 23.63
N ILE A 309 22.45 -23.08 24.78
CA ILE A 309 21.18 -23.12 25.52
C ILE A 309 20.68 -21.71 25.88
N VAL A 310 21.59 -20.81 26.26
CA VAL A 310 21.25 -19.44 26.65
C VAL A 310 20.89 -18.63 25.40
N ARG A 311 21.62 -18.80 24.28
CA ARG A 311 21.23 -18.18 23.00
C ARG A 311 19.86 -18.64 22.54
N ASN A 312 19.54 -19.93 22.67
CA ASN A 312 18.25 -20.49 22.27
C ASN A 312 17.10 -19.97 23.16
N ALA A 313 17.31 -19.88 24.48
CA ALA A 313 16.34 -19.31 25.41
C ALA A 313 16.13 -17.80 25.19
N LEU A 314 17.19 -17.01 24.97
CA LEU A 314 17.07 -15.59 24.68
C LEU A 314 16.38 -15.35 23.33
N SER A 315 16.71 -16.15 22.31
CA SER A 315 16.05 -16.11 21.01
C SER A 315 14.57 -16.41 21.13
N SER A 316 14.17 -17.42 21.91
CA SER A 316 12.74 -17.74 22.10
C SER A 316 11.98 -16.66 22.88
N MET A 317 12.62 -16.02 23.85
CA MET A 317 12.03 -14.89 24.60
C MET A 317 11.86 -13.63 23.76
N LEU A 318 12.82 -13.32 22.88
CA LEU A 318 12.74 -12.19 21.95
C LEU A 318 11.77 -12.44 20.79
N MET A 319 11.62 -13.71 20.38
CA MET A 319 10.78 -14.12 19.24
C MET A 319 9.34 -14.48 19.64
N LYS A 320 8.81 -13.94 20.74
CA LYS A 320 7.50 -14.23 21.36
C LYS A 320 6.26 -14.22 20.45
N ASN A 321 6.38 -13.88 19.16
CA ASN A 321 5.29 -13.85 18.18
C ASN A 321 5.36 -14.87 17.03
N ARG A 322 6.38 -15.74 16.93
CA ARG A 322 6.27 -16.86 15.98
C ARG A 322 5.46 -17.99 16.61
N ARG A 323 4.15 -17.99 16.34
CA ARG A 323 3.30 -19.17 16.51
C ARG A 323 4.09 -20.39 16.02
N ASN A 324 4.17 -21.44 16.84
CA ASN A 324 4.66 -22.75 16.44
C ASN A 324 4.07 -23.11 15.08
N THR A 325 4.84 -22.92 14.01
CA THR A 325 4.44 -23.34 12.67
C THR A 325 4.64 -24.85 12.64
N ASN A 326 3.60 -25.59 12.25
CA ASN A 326 3.71 -26.98 11.81
C ASN A 326 5.04 -27.20 11.09
N SER A 327 5.78 -28.24 11.46
CA SER A 327 7.13 -28.55 10.97
C SER A 327 7.19 -28.49 9.44
N TRP A 328 7.77 -27.43 8.90
CA TRP A 328 8.05 -27.30 7.47
C TRP A 328 9.13 -28.30 7.10
N LYS A 329 8.87 -29.15 6.09
CA LYS A 329 9.88 -30.07 5.56
C LYS A 329 10.60 -29.37 4.40
N ALA A 330 11.89 -29.12 4.55
CA ALA A 330 12.73 -28.65 3.44
C ALA A 330 12.78 -29.74 2.35
N VAL A 331 12.61 -29.33 1.09
CA VAL A 331 12.72 -30.22 -0.08
C VAL A 331 13.98 -29.90 -0.86
N ASN A 332 14.29 -28.61 -1.03
CA ASN A 332 15.53 -28.11 -1.61
C ASN A 332 15.82 -26.70 -1.07
N GLU A 333 16.89 -26.06 -1.52
CA GLU A 333 17.32 -24.72 -1.07
C GLU A 333 16.23 -23.64 -1.20
N LYS A 334 15.34 -23.78 -2.19
CA LYS A 334 14.30 -22.78 -2.50
C LYS A 334 12.95 -23.12 -1.88
N CYS A 335 12.66 -24.39 -1.59
CA CYS A 335 11.31 -24.87 -1.32
C CYS A 335 11.21 -25.70 -0.04
N SER A 336 10.16 -25.42 0.73
CA SER A 336 9.72 -26.27 1.85
C SER A 336 8.22 -26.55 1.73
N VAL A 337 7.79 -27.75 2.12
CA VAL A 337 6.37 -28.14 2.10
C VAL A 337 5.82 -28.26 3.51
N GLY A 338 4.53 -27.95 3.65
CA GLY A 338 3.81 -27.99 4.92
C GLY A 338 2.69 -29.02 4.92
N GLY A 339 2.38 -29.56 6.10
CA GLY A 339 1.28 -30.51 6.29
C GLY A 339 1.65 -31.98 6.00
N LYS A 340 0.63 -32.85 6.00
CA LYS A 340 0.78 -34.29 5.79
C LYS A 340 0.99 -34.59 4.30
N ALA A 341 1.96 -35.44 3.98
CA ALA A 341 2.14 -35.97 2.63
C ALA A 341 0.93 -36.82 2.23
N MET A 342 0.37 -36.57 1.05
CA MET A 342 -0.77 -37.28 0.50
C MET A 342 -0.32 -38.11 -0.71
N HIS A 343 -1.04 -39.19 -1.00
CA HIS A 343 -0.87 -39.93 -2.25
C HIS A 343 -1.60 -39.21 -3.38
N LEU A 344 -1.02 -39.23 -4.57
CA LEU A 344 -1.75 -38.90 -5.79
C LEU A 344 -2.64 -40.07 -6.19
N ASP A 345 -3.80 -39.78 -6.75
CA ASP A 345 -4.65 -40.83 -7.31
C ASP A 345 -4.13 -41.32 -8.68
N LYS A 346 -4.68 -42.43 -9.19
CA LYS A 346 -4.24 -43.01 -10.46
C LYS A 346 -4.41 -42.05 -11.64
N GLN A 347 -5.49 -41.26 -11.65
CA GLN A 347 -5.78 -40.32 -12.72
C GLN A 347 -4.78 -39.16 -12.74
N GLU A 348 -4.43 -38.63 -11.56
CA GLU A 348 -3.40 -37.59 -11.39
C GLU A 348 -2.02 -38.10 -11.85
N LEU A 349 -1.67 -39.35 -11.52
CA LEU A 349 -0.40 -39.97 -11.93
C LEU A 349 -0.32 -40.16 -13.44
N GLU A 350 -1.37 -40.73 -14.06
CA GLU A 350 -1.43 -40.98 -15.50
C GLU A 350 -1.44 -39.67 -16.30
N LYS A 351 -2.27 -38.70 -15.89
CA LYS A 351 -2.42 -37.40 -16.56
C LYS A 351 -1.10 -36.65 -16.70
N PHE A 352 -0.28 -36.66 -15.65
CA PHE A 352 0.98 -35.94 -15.62
C PHE A 352 2.22 -36.83 -15.78
N LYS A 353 2.02 -38.13 -16.08
CA LYS A 353 3.09 -39.13 -16.21
C LYS A 353 4.02 -39.17 -15.00
N LEU A 354 3.45 -39.07 -13.81
CA LEU A 354 4.17 -39.07 -12.53
C LEU A 354 4.37 -40.50 -12.00
N LYS A 355 5.43 -40.69 -11.21
CA LYS A 355 5.74 -41.97 -10.57
C LYS A 355 4.95 -42.12 -9.26
N SER A 356 4.72 -43.35 -8.83
CA SER A 356 3.95 -43.68 -7.63
C SER A 356 4.57 -43.20 -6.31
N HIS A 357 5.87 -42.91 -6.29
CA HIS A 357 6.56 -42.38 -5.11
C HIS A 357 6.34 -40.88 -4.91
N CYS A 358 5.90 -40.15 -5.95
CA CYS A 358 5.59 -38.73 -5.86
C CYS A 358 4.53 -38.46 -4.78
N LYS A 359 4.68 -37.35 -4.06
CA LYS A 359 3.81 -36.98 -2.94
C LYS A 359 3.11 -35.65 -3.19
N LYS A 360 1.82 -35.61 -2.83
CA LYS A 360 0.97 -34.43 -2.92
C LYS A 360 0.99 -33.65 -1.60
N TYR A 361 1.07 -32.34 -1.70
CA TYR A 361 1.05 -31.39 -0.59
C TYR A 361 0.11 -30.23 -0.88
N LEU A 362 -0.45 -29.64 0.19
CA LEU A 362 -1.40 -28.53 0.10
C LEU A 362 -0.80 -27.16 0.46
N GLN A 363 0.48 -27.14 0.84
CA GLN A 363 1.17 -25.95 1.33
C GLN A 363 2.61 -25.97 0.81
N LEU A 364 3.06 -24.84 0.29
CA LEU A 364 4.41 -24.64 -0.21
C LEU A 364 4.95 -23.32 0.34
N LYS A 365 6.23 -23.30 0.75
CA LYS A 365 6.98 -22.07 1.00
C LYS A 365 8.12 -22.03 0.00
N LYS A 366 8.05 -21.11 -0.97
CA LYS A 366 9.07 -20.89 -2.00
C LYS A 366 9.79 -19.57 -1.73
N LYS A 367 11.11 -19.61 -1.47
CA LYS A 367 11.94 -18.42 -1.18
C LYS A 367 11.30 -17.47 -0.15
N GLY A 368 10.76 -18.02 0.93
CA GLY A 368 10.07 -17.25 1.96
C GLY A 368 8.57 -17.00 1.72
N VAL A 369 8.11 -17.01 0.46
CA VAL A 369 6.71 -16.77 0.10
C VAL A 369 5.87 -18.01 0.34
N TYR A 370 4.80 -17.86 1.10
CA TYR A 370 3.88 -18.94 1.47
C TYR A 370 2.72 -19.08 0.49
N PHE A 371 2.53 -20.26 -0.09
CA PHE A 371 1.40 -20.58 -0.95
C PHE A 371 0.54 -21.68 -0.31
N THR A 372 -0.76 -21.56 -0.51
CA THR A 372 -1.71 -22.64 -0.20
C THR A 372 -2.27 -23.19 -1.50
N SER A 373 -2.82 -24.39 -1.42
CA SER A 373 -3.63 -25.00 -2.47
C SER A 373 -5.11 -24.58 -2.33
N TYR A 374 -5.85 -24.53 -3.43
CA TYR A 374 -7.31 -24.40 -3.42
C TYR A 374 -8.03 -25.54 -2.66
N GLN A 375 -7.40 -26.72 -2.60
CA GLN A 375 -7.88 -27.88 -1.83
C GLN A 375 -7.59 -27.72 -0.32
N TYR A 376 -6.81 -26.73 0.10
CA TYR A 376 -6.53 -26.45 1.52
C TYR A 376 -7.69 -25.73 2.21
N LYS A 377 -8.71 -26.48 2.64
CA LYS A 377 -9.95 -25.92 3.23
C LYS A 377 -9.82 -25.32 4.63
N ARG A 378 -8.66 -25.47 5.30
CA ARG A 378 -8.43 -24.88 6.62
C ARG A 378 -8.18 -23.36 6.57
N ALA A 379 -7.67 -22.84 5.46
CA ALA A 379 -7.49 -21.40 5.26
C ALA A 379 -8.78 -20.78 4.72
N VAL A 380 -9.75 -20.54 5.61
CA VAL A 380 -11.04 -19.94 5.22
C VAL A 380 -10.93 -18.42 5.04
N LYS A 381 -9.99 -17.81 5.77
CA LYS A 381 -9.94 -16.34 5.96
C LYS A 381 -8.82 -15.65 5.19
N THR A 382 -8.04 -16.40 4.41
CA THR A 382 -6.97 -15.88 3.55
C THR A 382 -6.91 -16.68 2.25
N VAL A 383 -6.47 -16.04 1.18
CA VAL A 383 -6.29 -16.68 -0.13
C VAL A 383 -4.83 -16.57 -0.55
N ASN A 384 -4.17 -17.71 -0.72
CA ASN A 384 -2.75 -17.78 -1.12
C ASN A 384 -2.53 -18.75 -2.29
N TYR A 385 -3.59 -19.04 -3.06
CA TYR A 385 -3.59 -20.02 -4.14
C TYR A 385 -3.74 -19.39 -5.53
N PHE A 386 -3.66 -18.06 -5.66
CA PHE A 386 -3.56 -17.38 -6.95
C PHE A 386 -2.15 -16.85 -7.16
N ALA A 387 -1.61 -17.06 -8.36
CA ALA A 387 -0.27 -16.64 -8.72
C ALA A 387 -0.14 -16.30 -10.21
N MET A 388 0.84 -15.47 -10.53
CA MET A 388 1.39 -15.34 -11.86
C MET A 388 2.47 -16.41 -12.04
N CYS A 389 2.40 -17.18 -13.12
CA CYS A 389 3.36 -18.21 -13.44
C CYS A 389 3.67 -18.27 -14.94
N HIS A 390 4.68 -19.04 -15.33
CA HIS A 390 4.96 -19.32 -16.73
C HIS A 390 4.40 -20.69 -17.14
N LYS A 391 3.74 -20.72 -18.31
CA LYS A 391 3.25 -21.91 -18.98
C LYS A 391 3.58 -21.77 -20.45
N ASP A 392 4.29 -22.75 -21.01
CA ASP A 392 4.70 -22.76 -22.42
C ASP A 392 5.45 -21.49 -22.89
N GLY A 393 6.25 -20.90 -21.98
CA GLY A 393 7.00 -19.66 -22.24
C GLY A 393 6.22 -18.36 -21.98
N GLU A 394 4.91 -18.43 -21.83
CA GLU A 394 4.02 -17.29 -21.63
C GLU A 394 3.67 -17.06 -20.16
N LYS A 395 3.41 -15.81 -19.78
CA LYS A 395 2.92 -15.46 -18.44
C LYS A 395 1.41 -15.66 -18.37
N VAL A 396 0.97 -16.45 -17.38
CA VAL A 396 -0.45 -16.75 -17.15
C VAL A 396 -0.83 -16.53 -15.69
N ILE A 397 -2.08 -16.14 -15.48
CA ILE A 397 -2.70 -16.11 -14.15
C ILE A 397 -3.21 -17.53 -13.87
N ALA A 398 -2.84 -18.09 -12.72
CA ALA A 398 -3.20 -19.45 -12.39
C ALA A 398 -3.74 -19.61 -10.96
N LYS A 399 -4.73 -20.48 -10.84
CA LYS A 399 -5.30 -20.98 -9.58
C LYS A 399 -4.61 -22.29 -9.23
N ILE A 400 -3.83 -22.30 -8.16
CA ILE A 400 -3.04 -23.43 -7.68
C ILE A 400 -3.95 -24.45 -7.00
N HIS A 401 -3.96 -25.68 -7.52
CA HIS A 401 -4.76 -26.79 -6.99
C HIS A 401 -4.01 -27.63 -5.98
N TYR A 402 -2.72 -27.91 -6.17
CA TYR A 402 -1.87 -28.62 -5.19
C TYR A 402 -0.40 -28.57 -5.61
N PHE A 403 0.48 -29.05 -4.73
CA PHE A 403 1.91 -29.17 -4.99
C PHE A 403 2.32 -30.64 -5.04
N VAL A 404 3.29 -30.96 -5.88
CA VAL A 404 3.84 -32.32 -6.01
C VAL A 404 5.33 -32.28 -5.72
N VAL A 405 5.79 -33.23 -4.91
CA VAL A 405 7.21 -33.45 -4.63
C VAL A 405 7.62 -34.77 -5.25
N ASP A 406 8.66 -34.72 -6.08
CA ASP A 406 9.35 -35.86 -6.69
C ASP A 406 10.81 -35.78 -6.26
N ASP A 407 11.16 -36.51 -5.20
CA ASP A 407 12.44 -36.42 -4.50
C ASP A 407 12.78 -34.98 -4.08
N GLU A 408 13.78 -34.34 -4.70
CA GLU A 408 14.19 -32.95 -4.42
C GLU A 408 13.51 -31.92 -5.34
N LYS A 409 12.70 -32.39 -6.30
CA LYS A 409 11.99 -31.53 -7.26
C LYS A 409 10.60 -31.20 -6.73
N VAL A 410 10.23 -29.94 -6.86
CA VAL A 410 8.91 -29.44 -6.48
C VAL A 410 8.20 -28.91 -7.73
N TYR A 411 6.96 -29.36 -7.91
CA TYR A 411 6.04 -28.94 -8.96
C TYR A 411 4.78 -28.34 -8.34
N PHE A 412 4.10 -27.49 -9.09
CA PHE A 412 2.76 -27.02 -8.77
C PHE A 412 1.79 -27.46 -9.85
N CYS A 413 0.63 -27.96 -9.42
CA CYS A 413 -0.50 -28.22 -10.30
C CYS A 413 -1.46 -27.04 -10.21
N ALA A 414 -1.80 -26.45 -11.34
CA ALA A 414 -2.65 -25.28 -11.39
C ALA A 414 -3.58 -25.30 -12.61
N GLN A 415 -4.60 -24.46 -12.54
CA GLN A 415 -5.54 -24.19 -13.60
C GLN A 415 -5.34 -22.76 -14.08
N GLU A 416 -5.27 -22.58 -15.39
CA GLU A 416 -5.19 -21.25 -15.99
C GLU A 416 -6.52 -20.52 -15.81
N VAL A 417 -6.45 -19.23 -15.52
CA VAL A 417 -7.60 -18.35 -15.33
C VAL A 417 -7.57 -17.29 -16.42
N GLN A 418 -8.70 -17.07 -17.06
CA GLN A 418 -8.79 -16.10 -18.14
C GLN A 418 -8.91 -14.68 -17.58
N ARG A 419 -8.18 -13.77 -18.22
CA ARG A 419 -8.33 -12.33 -18.05
C ARG A 419 -9.55 -11.89 -18.85
N ASN A 420 -10.46 -11.16 -18.20
CA ASN A 420 -11.56 -10.52 -18.92
C ASN A 420 -10.96 -9.38 -19.76
N SER A 421 -11.05 -9.50 -21.10
CA SER A 421 -10.47 -8.54 -22.05
C SER A 421 -11.26 -7.23 -22.14
N GLU A 422 -12.51 -7.22 -21.70
CA GLU A 422 -13.37 -6.03 -21.65
C GLU A 422 -13.07 -5.16 -20.42
N TRP A 423 -12.41 -5.74 -19.41
CA TRP A 423 -12.03 -5.03 -18.21
C TRP A 423 -10.97 -3.99 -18.52
N LYS A 424 -11.44 -2.74 -18.60
CA LYS A 424 -10.61 -1.56 -18.68
C LYS A 424 -11.02 -0.61 -17.57
N VAL A 425 -10.16 -0.52 -16.56
CA VAL A 425 -10.37 0.41 -15.43
C VAL A 425 -10.47 1.86 -15.93
N VAL A 426 -9.80 2.19 -17.04
CA VAL A 426 -10.13 3.36 -17.84
C VAL A 426 -10.18 2.91 -19.30
N PRO A 427 -11.23 3.23 -20.09
CA PRO A 427 -11.44 2.68 -21.43
C PRO A 427 -10.26 2.84 -22.41
N GLN A 428 -9.51 3.93 -22.29
CA GLN A 428 -8.30 4.19 -23.07
C GLN A 428 -7.02 3.48 -22.57
N TRP A 429 -7.07 2.79 -21.44
CA TRP A 429 -5.90 2.11 -20.86
C TRP A 429 -5.78 0.69 -21.37
N ASN A 430 -4.56 0.33 -21.76
CA ASN A 430 -4.18 -1.04 -22.11
C ASN A 430 -3.46 -1.77 -20.95
N ARG A 431 -3.30 -1.10 -19.80
CA ARG A 431 -2.65 -1.60 -18.59
C ARG A 431 -3.51 -1.26 -17.37
N SER A 432 -3.59 -2.18 -16.41
CA SER A 432 -4.13 -1.91 -15.08
C SER A 432 -3.50 -2.83 -14.04
N CYS A 433 -3.27 -2.30 -12.85
CA CYS A 433 -2.83 -3.06 -11.69
C CYS A 433 -3.89 -4.07 -11.19
N ILE A 434 -5.18 -3.78 -11.40
CA ILE A 434 -6.29 -4.66 -11.04
C ILE A 434 -6.88 -5.27 -12.32
N ILE A 435 -6.89 -6.60 -12.37
CA ILE A 435 -7.34 -7.37 -13.54
C ILE A 435 -8.56 -8.17 -13.14
N ARG A 436 -9.71 -7.93 -13.79
CA ARG A 436 -10.87 -8.82 -13.67
C ARG A 436 -10.58 -10.16 -14.33
N ILE A 437 -10.96 -11.23 -13.64
CA ILE A 437 -10.74 -12.60 -14.06
C ILE A 437 -12.06 -13.35 -14.18
N GLU A 438 -12.10 -14.30 -15.10
CA GLU A 438 -13.22 -15.19 -15.30
C GLU A 438 -12.83 -16.63 -14.98
N PRO A 439 -13.69 -17.39 -14.26
CA PRO A 439 -13.48 -18.81 -14.09
C PRO A 439 -13.40 -19.49 -15.47
N ASN A 440 -12.26 -20.09 -15.78
CA ASN A 440 -12.14 -20.95 -16.96
C ASN A 440 -12.31 -22.41 -16.52
N GLU A 441 -13.56 -22.81 -16.25
CA GLU A 441 -13.86 -24.16 -15.72
C GLU A 441 -13.43 -25.29 -16.66
N SER A 442 -13.35 -25.02 -17.97
CA SER A 442 -12.91 -25.98 -18.99
C SER A 442 -11.39 -26.05 -19.16
N ALA A 443 -10.61 -25.10 -18.60
CA ALA A 443 -9.15 -25.14 -18.70
C ALA A 443 -8.58 -26.39 -18.00
N PRO A 444 -7.78 -27.20 -18.71
CA PRO A 444 -7.16 -28.37 -18.09
C PRO A 444 -6.12 -27.95 -17.05
N LEU A 445 -6.05 -28.72 -15.96
CA LEU A 445 -4.93 -28.62 -15.03
C LEU A 445 -3.61 -28.90 -15.77
N PHE A 446 -2.62 -28.05 -15.51
CA PHE A 446 -1.23 -28.24 -15.94
C PHE A 446 -0.33 -28.46 -14.73
N LEU A 447 0.81 -29.12 -14.97
CA LEU A 447 1.85 -29.34 -13.97
C LEU A 447 3.13 -28.64 -14.45
N ALA A 448 3.71 -27.80 -13.60
CA ALA A 448 4.91 -27.05 -13.93
C ALA A 448 5.91 -27.07 -12.75
N PRO A 449 7.22 -27.07 -13.02
CA PRO A 449 8.24 -26.89 -12.00
C PRO A 449 8.00 -25.64 -11.16
N SER A 450 8.25 -25.73 -9.85
CA SER A 450 8.09 -24.61 -8.92
C SER A 450 8.88 -23.37 -9.32
N ASP A 451 9.96 -23.48 -10.10
CA ASP A 451 10.71 -22.33 -10.62
C ASP A 451 9.84 -21.41 -11.49
N PHE A 452 8.84 -21.94 -12.21
CA PHE A 452 7.86 -21.16 -12.99
C PHE A 452 6.74 -20.53 -12.15
N LEU A 453 6.70 -20.74 -10.83
CA LEU A 453 5.79 -20.06 -9.92
C LEU A 453 6.39 -18.71 -9.49
N ASN A 454 6.05 -17.61 -10.16
CA ASN A 454 6.77 -16.35 -10.01
C ASN A 454 6.28 -15.50 -8.84
N GLU A 455 5.02 -15.08 -8.89
CA GLU A 455 4.50 -14.04 -8.00
C GLU A 455 3.14 -14.45 -7.45
N LYS A 456 2.93 -14.26 -6.14
CA LYS A 456 1.61 -14.41 -5.54
C LYS A 456 0.73 -13.22 -5.96
N LEU A 457 -0.52 -13.50 -6.29
CA LEU A 457 -1.51 -12.48 -6.60
C LEU A 457 -2.48 -12.31 -5.43
N PHE A 458 -2.92 -11.07 -5.22
CA PHE A 458 -4.00 -10.74 -4.31
C PHE A 458 -5.33 -10.99 -5.01
N LEU A 459 -6.16 -11.90 -4.49
CA LEU A 459 -7.52 -12.13 -5.00
C LEU A 459 -8.49 -11.19 -4.29
N MET A 460 -9.31 -10.48 -5.07
CA MET A 460 -10.45 -9.71 -4.60
C MET A 460 -11.72 -10.43 -5.05
N ASP A 461 -12.36 -11.11 -4.11
CA ASP A 461 -13.49 -12.01 -4.32
C ASP A 461 -14.72 -11.64 -3.49
N GLY A 462 -14.74 -10.43 -2.95
CA GLY A 462 -15.88 -9.90 -2.20
C GLY A 462 -17.04 -9.44 -3.07
N ASN A 463 -16.79 -9.13 -4.35
CA ASN A 463 -17.84 -8.84 -5.32
C ASN A 463 -18.41 -10.17 -5.85
N LEU A 464 -19.73 -10.34 -5.78
CA LEU A 464 -20.39 -11.60 -6.17
C LEU A 464 -20.51 -11.76 -7.69
N ASP A 465 -20.47 -10.66 -8.44
CA ASP A 465 -20.65 -10.65 -9.89
C ASP A 465 -19.35 -10.96 -10.64
N PHE A 466 -18.20 -10.68 -9.99
CA PHE A 466 -16.90 -10.90 -10.59
C PHE A 466 -15.77 -10.96 -9.57
N MET A 467 -14.66 -11.59 -9.97
CA MET A 467 -13.41 -11.59 -9.21
C MET A 467 -12.36 -10.74 -9.91
N CYS A 468 -11.49 -10.12 -9.11
CA CYS A 468 -10.29 -9.46 -9.61
C CYS A 468 -9.04 -10.08 -8.98
N VAL A 469 -7.92 -9.94 -9.68
CA VAL A 469 -6.59 -10.18 -9.12
C VAL A 469 -5.72 -8.94 -9.27
N CYS A 470 -4.82 -8.73 -8.32
CA CYS A 470 -3.86 -7.64 -8.35
C CYS A 470 -2.48 -8.17 -7.99
N LYS A 471 -1.46 -7.71 -8.70
CA LYS A 471 -0.07 -7.94 -8.28
C LYS A 471 0.18 -7.16 -7.00
N ILE A 472 0.87 -7.74 -6.03
CA ILE A 472 1.31 -6.96 -4.87
C ILE A 472 2.51 -6.09 -5.29
N PRO A 473 2.46 -4.75 -5.11
CA PRO A 473 3.49 -3.85 -5.62
C PRO A 473 4.85 -4.05 -4.92
N ASN A 474 4.83 -4.36 -3.62
CA ASN A 474 6.00 -4.75 -2.84
C ASN A 474 5.63 -5.66 -1.68
N THR A 475 6.61 -6.45 -1.21
CA THR A 475 6.45 -7.30 -0.01
C THR A 475 7.15 -6.74 1.23
N VAL A 476 7.74 -5.54 1.12
CA VAL A 476 8.52 -4.89 2.18
C VAL A 476 7.60 -4.36 3.29
N GLU A 477 6.49 -3.73 2.90
CA GLU A 477 5.50 -3.17 3.84
C GLU A 477 4.46 -4.22 4.25
N GLY A 478 4.91 -5.37 4.73
CA GLY A 478 4.05 -6.30 5.47
C GLY A 478 3.54 -5.66 6.76
N ASP A 479 2.34 -6.05 7.19
CA ASP A 479 1.73 -5.58 8.44
C ASP A 479 2.51 -5.98 9.71
#